data_AF-A0A809SEN7-F1
#
_entry.id   AF-A0A809SEN7-F1
#
_cell.length_a   1.000
_cell.length_b   1.000
_cell.length_c   1.000
_cell.angle_alpha   90.00
_cell.angle_beta   90.00
_cell.angle_gamma   90.00
#
_symmetry.space_group_name_H-M   'P 1'
#
loop_
_entity.id
_entity.type
_entity.pdbx_description
1 polymer ?
#
loop_
_entity_poly.entity_id
_entity_poly.type
_entity_poly.pdbx_seq_one_letter_code
_entity_poly.pdbx_strand_id
1 'polypeptide(L)'
;MLSAEFQAIFASLDEIEATYYIDIVRARLEVIEKFETEIVDARKQEKVAQNYLFDHLWLLDPTWDRVQGSAQMEVTLTKELKRACPDAISGARLDIAYRTTVGRHVIIELKRPGLYVDAATLETQGRKYVVAVEQWYRENPNAGGHLNRLPPIDVFFLVETSPALNDRESKSWDAYNLKVLTYKGLITNARMSYQSYLDINLDVAGRLTTLLDGI
;
A
#
# COMPACT_ATOMS: atom_id res chain seq x y z
N MET A 1 -10.23 -27.65 -36.25
CA MET A 1 -8.80 -27.81 -35.96
C MET A 1 -8.17 -26.46 -36.27
N LEU A 2 -7.52 -25.81 -35.30
CA LEU A 2 -6.79 -24.55 -35.55
C LEU A 2 -5.63 -24.84 -36.51
N SER A 3 -5.32 -23.94 -37.44
CA SER A 3 -4.21 -24.14 -38.37
C SER A 3 -2.86 -24.06 -37.63
N ALA A 4 -1.84 -24.74 -38.16
CA ALA A 4 -0.50 -24.72 -37.60
C ALA A 4 0.08 -23.30 -37.50
N GLU A 5 -0.23 -22.43 -38.47
CA GLU A 5 0.14 -21.01 -38.43
C GLU A 5 -0.50 -20.27 -37.26
N PHE A 6 -1.77 -20.57 -36.95
CA PHE A 6 -2.45 -19.96 -35.81
C PHE A 6 -1.85 -20.43 -34.47
N GLN A 7 -1.51 -21.72 -34.35
CA GLN A 7 -0.83 -22.24 -33.16
C GLN A 7 0.55 -21.60 -32.94
N ALA A 8 1.33 -21.40 -34.00
CA ALA A 8 2.63 -20.74 -33.93
C ALA A 8 2.53 -19.26 -33.49
N ILE A 9 1.51 -18.53 -33.97
CA ILE A 9 1.26 -17.15 -33.53
C ILE A 9 0.94 -17.10 -32.03
N PHE A 10 0.11 -18.00 -31.52
CA PHE A 10 -0.21 -18.06 -30.08
C PHE A 10 1.01 -18.40 -29.23
N ALA A 11 1.81 -19.39 -29.63
CA ALA A 11 3.06 -19.70 -28.93
C ALA A 11 4.00 -18.48 -28.88
N SER A 12 4.13 -17.75 -29.99
CA SER A 12 4.95 -16.52 -30.02
C SER A 12 4.38 -15.39 -29.15
N LEU A 13 3.06 -15.27 -29.06
CA LEU A 13 2.39 -14.28 -28.21
C LEU A 13 2.62 -14.61 -26.74
N ASP A 14 2.46 -15.87 -26.36
CA ASP A 14 2.70 -16.35 -24.99
C ASP A 14 4.16 -16.12 -24.56
N GLU A 15 5.12 -16.34 -25.44
CA GLU A 15 6.55 -16.05 -25.20
C GLU A 15 6.83 -14.55 -25.04
N ILE A 16 6.20 -13.72 -25.88
CA ILE A 16 6.33 -12.26 -25.81
C ILE A 16 5.75 -11.74 -24.49
N GLU A 17 4.55 -12.20 -24.13
CA GLU A 17 3.91 -11.86 -22.86
C GLU A 17 4.79 -12.27 -21.68
N ALA A 18 5.29 -13.51 -21.66
CA ALA A 18 6.19 -14.00 -20.62
C ALA A 18 7.44 -13.13 -20.47
N THR A 19 8.03 -12.68 -21.58
CA THR A 19 9.19 -11.77 -21.57
C THR A 19 8.85 -10.42 -20.95
N TYR A 20 7.74 -9.80 -21.37
CA TYR A 20 7.28 -8.53 -20.78
C TYR A 20 7.00 -8.66 -19.28
N TYR A 21 6.42 -9.77 -18.85
CA TYR A 21 6.18 -10.01 -17.43
C TYR A 21 7.47 -10.14 -16.62
N ILE A 22 8.47 -10.85 -17.14
CA ILE A 22 9.80 -10.95 -16.52
C ILE A 22 10.42 -9.56 -16.35
N ASP A 23 10.33 -8.71 -17.37
CA ASP A 23 10.87 -7.36 -17.32
C ASP A 23 10.14 -6.48 -16.29
N ILE A 24 8.81 -6.59 -16.19
CA ILE A 24 8.03 -5.91 -15.14
C ILE A 24 8.49 -6.36 -13.76
N VAL A 25 8.65 -7.67 -13.54
CA VAL A 25 9.07 -8.20 -12.24
C VAL A 25 10.48 -7.73 -11.89
N ARG A 26 11.43 -7.75 -12.83
CA ARG A 26 12.78 -7.22 -12.61
C ARG A 26 12.76 -5.76 -12.20
N ALA A 27 12.02 -4.92 -12.93
CA ALA A 27 11.87 -3.51 -12.59
C ALA A 27 11.29 -3.31 -11.17
N ARG A 28 10.33 -4.15 -10.76
CA ARG A 28 9.79 -4.10 -9.39
C ARG A 28 10.80 -4.55 -8.33
N LEU A 29 11.58 -5.58 -8.60
CA LEU A 29 12.64 -6.02 -7.69
C LEU A 29 13.70 -4.92 -7.51
N GLU A 30 14.07 -4.22 -8.58
CA GLU A 30 14.97 -3.06 -8.51
C GLU A 30 14.38 -1.92 -7.67
N VAL A 31 13.08 -1.62 -7.82
CA VAL A 31 12.37 -0.63 -6.99
C VAL A 31 12.39 -1.04 -5.51
N ILE A 32 12.21 -2.32 -5.20
CA ILE A 32 12.25 -2.82 -3.82
C ILE A 32 13.67 -2.71 -3.25
N GLU A 33 14.68 -3.12 -4.02
CA GLU A 33 16.09 -3.02 -3.62
C GLU A 33 16.51 -1.58 -3.35
N LYS A 34 16.12 -0.64 -4.21
CA LYS A 34 16.37 0.78 -4.00
C LYS A 34 15.66 1.32 -2.78
N PHE A 35 14.41 0.91 -2.52
CA PHE A 35 13.69 1.30 -1.32
C PHE A 35 14.41 0.82 -0.04
N GLU A 36 14.89 -0.43 -0.03
CA GLU A 36 15.64 -0.97 1.08
C GLU A 36 16.98 -0.23 1.27
N THR A 37 17.82 -0.23 0.25
CA THR A 37 19.23 0.18 0.37
C THR A 37 19.41 1.69 0.44
N GLU A 38 18.72 2.45 -0.42
CA GLU A 38 18.93 3.89 -0.54
C GLU A 38 18.05 4.71 0.42
N ILE A 39 16.97 4.13 0.96
CA ILE A 39 16.00 4.83 1.80
C ILE A 39 15.99 4.28 3.22
N VAL A 40 15.71 2.99 3.38
CA VAL A 40 15.56 2.38 4.71
C VAL A 40 16.91 2.23 5.40
N ASP A 41 17.87 1.54 4.78
CA ASP A 41 19.21 1.28 5.35
C ASP A 41 20.00 2.59 5.52
N ALA A 42 19.88 3.49 4.54
CA ALA A 42 20.47 4.83 4.61
C ALA A 42 19.75 5.77 5.59
N ARG A 43 18.69 5.31 6.26
CA ARG A 43 17.89 6.06 7.26
C ARG A 43 17.49 7.44 6.78
N LYS A 44 17.01 7.53 5.54
CA LYS A 44 16.61 8.81 4.93
C LYS A 44 15.49 9.46 5.72
N GLN A 45 15.28 10.75 5.47
CA GLN A 45 14.18 11.48 6.07
C GLN A 45 12.84 10.87 5.67
N GLU A 46 11.85 10.98 6.56
CA GLU A 46 10.47 10.51 6.36
C GLU A 46 9.89 11.00 5.04
N LYS A 47 10.13 12.25 4.66
CA LYS A 47 9.69 12.83 3.38
C LYS A 47 10.21 12.07 2.15
N VAL A 48 11.44 11.56 2.20
CA VAL A 48 12.02 10.78 1.11
C VAL A 48 11.32 9.43 0.98
N ALA A 49 11.10 8.74 2.11
CA ALA A 49 10.36 7.49 2.15
C ALA A 49 8.90 7.67 1.70
N GLN A 50 8.25 8.76 2.13
CA GLN A 50 6.89 9.12 1.76
C GLN A 50 6.75 9.31 0.25
N ASN A 51 7.59 10.15 -0.36
CA ASN A 51 7.53 10.39 -1.80
C ASN A 51 7.74 9.08 -2.57
N TYR A 52 8.74 8.28 -2.18
CA TYR A 52 9.01 7.01 -2.84
C TYR A 52 7.85 6.03 -2.72
N LEU A 53 7.24 5.92 -1.54
CA LEU A 53 6.11 5.03 -1.31
C LEU A 53 4.85 5.51 -2.05
N PHE A 54 4.64 6.82 -2.17
CA PHE A 54 3.53 7.39 -2.91
C PHE A 54 3.58 7.03 -4.41
N ASP A 55 4.78 7.05 -5.00
CA ASP A 55 4.99 6.65 -6.40
C ASP A 55 4.89 5.13 -6.60
N HIS A 56 5.03 4.34 -5.52
CA HIS A 56 5.08 2.88 -5.55
C HIS A 56 4.14 2.26 -4.51
N LEU A 57 2.89 2.71 -4.42
CA LEU A 57 1.91 2.21 -3.44
C LEU A 57 1.70 0.69 -3.51
N TRP A 58 2.00 0.08 -4.66
CA TRP A 58 2.00 -1.37 -4.83
C TRP A 58 2.95 -2.13 -3.90
N LEU A 59 3.93 -1.44 -3.28
CA LEU A 59 4.76 -2.00 -2.22
C LEU A 59 3.92 -2.44 -1.02
N LEU A 60 2.83 -1.72 -0.71
CA LEU A 60 1.90 -2.05 0.39
C LEU A 60 0.95 -3.18 0.01
N ASP A 61 0.43 -3.13 -1.21
CA ASP A 61 -0.48 -4.13 -1.76
C ASP A 61 -0.39 -4.10 -3.30
N PRO A 62 -0.03 -5.21 -3.97
CA PRO A 62 0.11 -5.25 -5.43
C PRO A 62 -1.12 -4.77 -6.22
N THR A 63 -2.31 -4.82 -5.63
CA THR A 63 -3.55 -4.35 -6.26
C THR A 63 -3.62 -2.82 -6.37
N TRP A 64 -2.77 -2.07 -5.66
CA TRP A 64 -2.80 -0.60 -5.63
C TRP A 64 -2.03 0.05 -6.78
N ASP A 65 -1.43 -0.75 -7.65
CA ASP A 65 -0.74 -0.34 -8.87
C ASP A 65 -1.66 0.40 -9.88
N ARG A 66 -2.97 0.08 -9.86
CA ARG A 66 -3.95 0.55 -10.87
C ARG A 66 -4.86 1.69 -10.37
N VAL A 67 -4.62 2.25 -9.20
CA VAL A 67 -5.59 3.18 -8.54
C VAL A 67 -5.29 4.65 -8.86
N GLN A 68 -4.72 4.92 -10.04
CA GLN A 68 -4.39 6.28 -10.47
C GLN A 68 -5.63 7.20 -10.36
N GLY A 69 -5.53 8.25 -9.54
CA GLY A 69 -6.53 9.31 -9.41
C GLY A 69 -7.16 9.51 -8.04
N SER A 70 -7.05 8.55 -7.11
CA SER A 70 -7.64 8.72 -5.75
C SER A 70 -6.62 9.02 -4.66
N ALA A 71 -5.34 8.70 -4.90
CA ALA A 71 -4.27 8.92 -3.94
C ALA A 71 -3.89 10.40 -3.86
N GLN A 72 -3.73 10.88 -2.64
CA GLN A 72 -3.35 12.24 -2.31
C GLN A 72 -2.25 12.21 -1.25
N MET A 73 -1.24 13.06 -1.44
CA MET A 73 -0.13 13.22 -0.52
C MET A 73 -0.31 14.50 0.31
N GLU A 74 0.03 14.46 1.59
CA GLU A 74 -0.01 15.62 2.52
C GLU A 74 -1.40 16.27 2.66
N VAL A 75 -2.44 15.45 2.84
CA VAL A 75 -3.82 15.94 3.01
C VAL A 75 -3.98 16.60 4.37
N THR A 76 -4.25 17.90 4.38
CA THR A 76 -4.46 18.66 5.63
C THR A 76 -5.95 18.74 5.96
N LEU A 77 -6.33 18.17 7.11
CA LEU A 77 -7.70 18.15 7.64
C LEU A 77 -7.82 18.83 9.01
N THR A 78 -6.96 19.83 9.26
CA THR A 78 -6.91 20.52 10.56
C THR A 78 -8.21 21.27 10.87
N LYS A 79 -8.90 21.80 9.85
CA LYS A 79 -10.15 22.56 10.07
C LYS A 79 -11.27 21.61 10.49
N GLU A 80 -11.34 20.46 9.84
CA GLU A 80 -12.28 19.37 10.10
C GLU A 80 -12.04 18.82 11.49
N LEU A 81 -10.78 18.54 11.84
CA LEU A 81 -10.41 18.14 13.20
C LEU A 81 -10.86 19.16 14.23
N LYS A 82 -10.59 20.45 14.01
CA LYS A 82 -10.97 21.52 14.97
C LYS A 82 -12.48 21.70 15.10
N ARG A 83 -13.26 21.38 14.08
CA ARG A 83 -14.72 21.37 14.17
C ARG A 83 -15.23 20.19 15.01
N ALA A 84 -14.66 19.00 14.84
CA ALA A 84 -15.05 17.81 15.60
C ALA A 84 -14.48 17.76 17.03
N CYS A 85 -13.28 18.32 17.23
CA CYS A 85 -12.57 18.39 18.49
C CYS A 85 -11.91 19.78 18.63
N PRO A 86 -12.66 20.79 19.11
CA PRO A 86 -12.15 22.17 19.26
C PRO A 86 -10.86 22.26 20.07
N ASP A 87 -10.75 21.43 21.10
CA ASP A 87 -9.62 21.38 22.03
C ASP A 87 -8.39 20.65 21.49
N ALA A 88 -8.42 20.14 20.24
CA ALA A 88 -7.30 19.43 19.64
C ALA A 88 -6.03 20.30 19.63
N ILE A 89 -4.98 19.89 20.33
CA ILE A 89 -3.76 20.70 20.51
C ILE A 89 -2.95 20.80 19.21
N SER A 90 -2.97 19.75 18.38
CA SER A 90 -2.27 19.68 17.10
C SER A 90 -3.23 19.50 15.94
N GLY A 91 -2.83 19.95 14.75
CA GLY A 91 -3.59 19.76 13.51
C GLY A 91 -3.51 18.33 12.97
N ALA A 92 -4.30 18.04 11.92
CA ALA A 92 -4.24 16.78 11.18
C ALA A 92 -3.67 17.04 9.78
N ARG A 93 -2.52 16.43 9.49
CA ARG A 93 -1.94 16.33 8.15
C ARG A 93 -1.59 14.86 7.93
N LEU A 94 -2.31 14.22 7.01
CA LEU A 94 -2.11 12.83 6.64
C LEU A 94 -0.95 12.76 5.65
N ASP A 95 -0.02 11.82 5.83
CA ASP A 95 1.08 11.67 4.87
C ASP A 95 0.57 11.22 3.51
N ILE A 96 -0.20 10.15 3.47
CA ILE A 96 -0.86 9.67 2.26
C ILE A 96 -2.29 9.27 2.62
N ALA A 97 -3.24 9.67 1.78
CA ALA A 97 -4.62 9.23 1.83
C ALA A 97 -5.02 8.71 0.45
N TYR A 98 -5.72 7.58 0.39
CA TYR A 98 -6.27 7.08 -0.87
C TYR A 98 -7.59 6.34 -0.65
N ARG A 99 -8.39 6.22 -1.71
CA ARG A 99 -9.65 5.48 -1.66
C ARG A 99 -9.54 4.20 -2.45
N THR A 100 -9.82 3.06 -1.82
CA THR A 100 -9.86 1.77 -2.54
C THR A 100 -11.06 1.72 -3.49
N THR A 101 -10.99 0.82 -4.48
CA THR A 101 -12.11 0.53 -5.40
C THR A 101 -13.36 0.03 -4.66
N VAL A 102 -13.17 -0.68 -3.54
CA VAL A 102 -14.24 -1.16 -2.66
C VAL A 102 -14.75 -0.10 -1.68
N GLY A 103 -14.31 1.16 -1.81
CA GLY A 103 -14.86 2.30 -1.08
C GLY A 103 -14.34 2.47 0.35
N ARG A 104 -13.19 1.88 0.70
CA ARG A 104 -12.52 2.15 1.99
C ARG A 104 -11.65 3.39 1.86
N HIS A 105 -11.60 4.20 2.91
CA HIS A 105 -10.66 5.32 2.99
C HIS A 105 -9.42 4.83 3.75
N VAL A 106 -8.26 4.89 3.12
CA VAL A 106 -7.03 4.38 3.70
C VAL A 106 -6.07 5.52 3.92
N ILE A 107 -5.53 5.58 5.13
CA ILE A 107 -4.55 6.54 5.58
C ILE A 107 -3.25 5.78 5.79
N ILE A 108 -2.16 6.26 5.22
CA ILE A 108 -0.82 5.72 5.47
C ILE A 108 -0.02 6.85 6.11
N GLU A 109 0.46 6.61 7.31
CA GLU A 109 1.32 7.50 8.08
C GLU A 109 2.68 6.83 8.20
N LEU A 110 3.73 7.53 7.79
CA LEU A 110 5.08 7.02 7.84
C LEU A 110 5.79 7.56 9.09
N LYS A 111 6.72 6.77 9.61
CA LYS A 111 7.76 7.25 10.53
C LYS A 111 9.11 7.10 9.88
N ARG A 112 10.02 8.03 10.15
CA ARG A 112 11.40 7.95 9.66
C ARG A 112 12.01 6.55 9.89
N PRO A 113 12.62 5.91 8.87
CA PRO A 113 13.37 4.67 9.06
C PRO A 113 14.39 4.77 10.20
N GLY A 114 14.53 3.71 10.99
CA GLY A 114 15.36 3.68 12.18
C GLY A 114 14.80 4.40 13.42
N LEU A 115 13.62 5.04 13.34
CA LEU A 115 12.97 5.66 14.50
C LEU A 115 11.99 4.68 15.16
N TYR A 116 12.14 4.50 16.47
CA TYR A 116 11.11 3.86 17.29
C TYR A 116 10.07 4.88 17.75
N VAL A 117 8.79 4.49 17.67
CA VAL A 117 7.65 5.26 18.16
C VAL A 117 6.75 4.34 18.97
N ASP A 118 6.35 4.76 20.16
CA ASP A 118 5.52 3.95 21.06
C ASP A 118 4.05 3.89 20.61
N ALA A 119 3.33 2.91 21.15
CA ALA A 119 1.95 2.63 20.78
C ALA A 119 0.99 3.79 21.08
N ALA A 120 1.14 4.45 22.23
CA ALA A 120 0.25 5.53 22.65
C ALA A 120 0.39 6.77 21.76
N THR A 121 1.62 7.08 21.34
CA THR A 121 1.89 8.15 20.38
C THR A 121 1.22 7.87 19.03
N LEU A 122 1.39 6.65 18.49
CA LEU A 122 0.75 6.26 17.23
C LEU A 122 -0.77 6.28 17.35
N GLU A 123 -1.32 5.75 18.44
CA GLU A 123 -2.77 5.73 18.68
C GLU A 123 -3.35 7.15 18.71
N THR A 124 -2.71 8.05 19.46
CA THR A 124 -3.14 9.46 19.54
C THR A 124 -3.19 10.11 18.16
N GLN A 125 -2.19 9.82 17.32
CA GLN A 125 -2.14 10.32 15.96
C GLN A 125 -3.22 9.70 15.06
N GLY A 126 -3.39 8.37 15.09
CA GLY A 126 -4.37 7.65 14.29
C GLY A 126 -5.80 8.05 14.60
N ARG A 127 -6.14 8.16 15.89
CA ARG A 127 -7.45 8.62 16.36
C ARG A 127 -7.80 10.00 15.82
N LYS A 128 -6.83 10.92 15.87
CA LYS A 128 -6.98 12.28 15.33
C LYS A 128 -7.31 12.26 13.84
N TYR A 129 -6.68 11.37 13.08
CA TYR A 129 -6.90 11.24 11.65
C TYR A 129 -8.28 10.66 11.31
N VAL A 130 -8.70 9.61 12.01
CA VAL A 130 -10.04 9.05 11.85
C VAL A 130 -11.10 10.12 12.12
N VAL A 131 -11.00 10.84 13.24
CA VAL A 131 -11.94 11.92 13.59
C VAL A 131 -11.99 13.01 12.51
N ALA A 132 -10.83 13.44 12.01
CA ALA A 132 -10.75 14.47 10.98
C ALA A 132 -11.39 14.03 9.66
N VAL A 133 -11.13 12.78 9.23
CA VAL A 133 -11.69 12.21 8.00
C VAL A 133 -13.19 11.97 8.13
N GLU A 134 -13.67 11.47 9.26
CA GLU A 134 -15.10 11.33 9.51
C GLU A 134 -15.83 12.67 9.43
N GLN A 135 -15.25 13.71 10.04
CA GLN A 135 -15.84 15.05 9.98
C GLN A 135 -15.87 15.57 8.54
N TRP A 136 -14.82 15.34 7.76
CA TRP A 136 -14.82 15.68 6.34
C TRP A 136 -15.95 14.98 5.58
N TYR A 137 -16.20 13.69 5.81
CA TYR A 137 -17.31 12.97 5.17
C TYR A 137 -18.69 13.46 5.61
N ARG A 138 -18.86 13.85 6.88
CA ARG A 138 -20.13 14.46 7.35
C ARG A 138 -20.44 15.77 6.62
N GLU A 139 -19.41 16.54 6.28
CA GLU A 139 -19.53 17.79 5.53
C GLU A 139 -19.64 17.59 4.02
N ASN A 140 -19.21 16.42 3.53
CA ASN A 140 -19.22 16.03 2.12
C ASN A 140 -20.02 14.73 1.93
N PRO A 141 -21.33 14.72 2.23
CA PRO A 141 -22.14 13.50 2.32
C PRO A 141 -22.25 12.69 1.03
N ASN A 142 -22.02 13.32 -0.12
CA ASN A 142 -22.06 12.68 -1.44
C ASN A 142 -20.67 12.23 -1.93
N ALA A 143 -19.61 12.51 -1.17
CA ALA A 143 -18.27 12.07 -1.52
C ALA A 143 -18.14 10.55 -1.44
N GLY A 144 -17.30 9.98 -2.31
CA GLY A 144 -16.98 8.56 -2.26
C GLY A 144 -18.09 7.60 -2.68
N GLY A 145 -19.29 8.10 -3.00
CA GLY A 145 -20.46 7.25 -3.27
C GLY A 145 -21.10 6.68 -1.99
N HIS A 146 -20.79 7.23 -0.82
CA HIS A 146 -21.24 6.69 0.47
C HIS A 146 -22.61 7.20 0.94
N LEU A 147 -23.23 8.16 0.24
CA LEU A 147 -24.62 8.61 0.45
C LEU A 147 -25.00 8.81 1.93
N ASN A 148 -24.39 9.79 2.60
CA ASN A 148 -24.54 10.09 4.04
C ASN A 148 -24.00 9.02 5.00
N ARG A 149 -23.27 8.01 4.54
CA ARG A 149 -22.61 7.03 5.42
C ARG A 149 -21.11 7.29 5.48
N LEU A 150 -20.52 6.96 6.63
CA LEU A 150 -19.07 6.94 6.77
C LEU A 150 -18.53 5.66 6.12
N PRO A 151 -17.53 5.75 5.23
CA PRO A 151 -16.82 4.56 4.80
C PRO A 151 -16.00 3.97 5.95
N PRO A 152 -15.64 2.68 5.86
CA PRO A 152 -14.56 2.15 6.69
C PRO A 152 -13.28 2.96 6.47
N ILE A 153 -12.67 3.41 7.57
CA ILE A 153 -11.38 4.10 7.57
C ILE A 153 -10.34 3.12 8.12
N ASP A 154 -9.26 2.90 7.38
CA ASP A 154 -8.07 2.16 7.86
C ASP A 154 -6.90 3.13 8.04
N VAL A 155 -6.13 2.96 9.11
CA VAL A 155 -4.89 3.71 9.32
C VAL A 155 -3.73 2.75 9.41
N PHE A 156 -2.81 2.83 8.45
CA PHE A 156 -1.57 2.07 8.44
C PHE A 156 -0.41 2.95 8.87
N PHE A 157 0.30 2.53 9.91
CA PHE A 157 1.58 3.12 10.30
C PHE A 157 2.72 2.31 9.69
N LEU A 158 3.57 2.95 8.90
CA LEU A 158 4.82 2.36 8.41
C LEU A 158 5.97 2.79 9.32
N VAL A 159 6.51 1.85 10.10
CA VAL A 159 7.51 2.12 11.15
C VAL A 159 8.73 1.23 11.01
N GLU A 160 9.80 1.56 11.74
CA GLU A 160 10.96 0.67 11.85
C GLU A 160 10.60 -0.63 12.59
N THR A 161 10.06 -0.47 13.79
CA THR A 161 9.75 -1.57 14.71
C THR A 161 8.31 -1.43 15.18
N SER A 162 7.54 -2.52 15.10
CA SER A 162 6.20 -2.55 15.66
C SER A 162 6.27 -2.41 17.18
N PRO A 163 5.57 -1.44 17.79
CA PRO A 163 5.46 -1.40 19.24
C PRO A 163 4.68 -2.62 19.73
N ALA A 164 5.02 -3.09 20.92
CA ALA A 164 4.21 -4.10 21.60
C ALA A 164 2.94 -3.43 22.13
N LEU A 165 1.79 -4.11 21.97
CA LEU A 165 0.51 -3.66 22.49
C LEU A 165 0.10 -4.52 23.69
N ASN A 166 -0.38 -3.89 24.74
CA ASN A 166 -1.14 -4.58 25.78
C ASN A 166 -2.61 -4.78 25.33
N ASP A 167 -3.39 -5.57 26.08
CA ASP A 167 -4.78 -5.89 25.73
C ASP A 167 -5.68 -4.66 25.58
N ARG A 168 -5.43 -3.61 26.36
CA ARG A 168 -6.21 -2.37 26.29
C ARG A 168 -5.85 -1.56 25.04
N GLU A 169 -4.57 -1.44 24.74
CA GLU A 169 -4.08 -0.79 23.51
C GLU A 169 -4.58 -1.53 22.27
N SER A 170 -4.48 -2.86 22.26
CA SER A 170 -4.98 -3.70 21.16
C SER A 170 -6.46 -3.46 20.86
N LYS A 171 -7.32 -3.49 21.89
CA LYS A 171 -8.75 -3.18 21.74
C LYS A 171 -9.01 -1.75 21.27
N SER A 172 -8.22 -0.79 21.73
CA SER A 172 -8.35 0.61 21.31
C SER A 172 -7.96 0.76 19.85
N TRP A 173 -6.87 0.13 19.42
CA TRP A 173 -6.39 0.14 18.04
C TRP A 173 -7.42 -0.48 17.08
N ASP A 174 -8.01 -1.61 17.46
CA ASP A 174 -9.08 -2.25 16.70
C ASP A 174 -10.29 -1.32 16.48
N ALA A 175 -10.67 -0.55 17.50
CA ALA A 175 -11.81 0.37 17.41
C ALA A 175 -11.62 1.48 16.36
N TYR A 176 -10.37 1.83 16.03
CA TYR A 176 -10.04 2.84 15.00
C TYR A 176 -9.39 2.22 13.76
N ASN A 177 -9.39 0.88 13.62
CA ASN A 177 -8.71 0.13 12.56
C ASN A 177 -7.24 0.56 12.35
N LEU A 178 -6.51 0.73 13.45
CA LEU A 178 -5.09 1.05 13.41
C LEU A 178 -4.27 -0.20 13.15
N LYS A 179 -3.37 -0.13 12.18
CA LYS A 179 -2.52 -1.23 11.73
C LYS A 179 -1.08 -0.76 11.66
N VAL A 180 -0.15 -1.67 11.94
CA VAL A 180 1.28 -1.41 11.79
C VAL A 180 1.87 -2.30 10.73
N LEU A 181 2.68 -1.70 9.87
CA LEU A 181 3.59 -2.35 8.94
C LEU A 181 5.01 -1.92 9.31
N THR A 182 5.95 -2.85 9.27
CA THR A 182 7.37 -2.49 9.41
C THR A 182 7.99 -2.32 8.04
N TYR A 183 9.00 -1.45 7.89
CA TYR A 183 9.77 -1.35 6.65
C TYR A 183 10.31 -2.72 6.20
N LYS A 184 10.87 -3.49 7.15
CA LYS A 184 11.33 -4.86 6.90
C LYS A 184 10.21 -5.78 6.42
N GLY A 185 9.05 -5.75 7.09
CA GLY A 185 7.89 -6.57 6.72
C GLY A 185 7.36 -6.22 5.34
N LEU A 186 7.27 -4.92 5.03
CA LEU A 186 6.87 -4.41 3.71
C LEU A 186 7.78 -4.95 2.60
N ILE A 187 9.09 -4.77 2.74
CA ILE A 187 10.10 -5.23 1.78
C ILE A 187 10.04 -6.75 1.62
N THR A 188 9.95 -7.48 2.73
CA THR A 188 9.88 -8.96 2.71
C THR A 188 8.65 -9.45 1.97
N ASN A 189 7.47 -8.89 2.28
CA ASN A 189 6.22 -9.28 1.65
C ASN A 189 6.18 -8.92 0.16
N ALA A 190 6.71 -7.76 -0.20
CA ALA A 190 6.83 -7.35 -1.60
C ALA A 190 7.72 -8.33 -2.38
N ARG A 191 8.92 -8.66 -1.87
CA ARG A 191 9.82 -9.64 -2.50
C ARG A 191 9.18 -11.02 -2.64
N MET A 192 8.55 -11.52 -1.59
CA MET A 192 7.88 -12.82 -1.61
C MET A 192 6.79 -12.87 -2.68
N SER A 193 5.98 -11.82 -2.78
CA SER A 193 4.93 -11.73 -3.79
C SER A 193 5.53 -11.89 -5.19
N TYR A 194 6.56 -11.12 -5.54
CA TYR A 194 7.16 -11.18 -6.87
C TYR A 194 8.00 -12.42 -7.15
N GLN A 195 8.65 -13.00 -6.13
CA GLN A 195 9.38 -14.26 -6.30
C GLN A 195 8.41 -15.41 -6.60
N SER A 196 7.30 -15.52 -5.87
CA SER A 196 6.27 -16.53 -6.15
C SER A 196 5.68 -16.38 -7.56
N TYR A 197 5.59 -15.16 -8.10
CA TYR A 197 5.18 -14.94 -9.48
C TYR A 197 6.24 -15.37 -10.52
N LEU A 198 7.54 -15.24 -10.25
CA LEU A 198 8.58 -15.77 -11.14
C LEU A 198 8.53 -17.29 -11.20
N ASP A 199 8.39 -17.94 -10.05
CA ASP A 199 8.41 -19.40 -9.94
C ASP A 199 7.23 -20.05 -10.69
N ILE A 200 6.02 -19.47 -10.61
CA ILE A 200 4.84 -19.94 -11.34
C ILE A 200 5.02 -19.79 -12.85
N ASN A 201 5.55 -18.66 -13.31
CA ASN A 201 5.66 -18.40 -14.76
C ASN A 201 6.75 -19.25 -15.43
N LEU A 202 7.85 -19.56 -14.73
CA LEU A 202 8.86 -20.50 -15.21
C LEU A 202 8.30 -21.92 -15.38
N ASP A 203 7.46 -22.38 -14.44
CA ASP A 203 6.78 -23.68 -14.52
C ASP A 203 5.77 -23.71 -15.68
N VAL A 204 5.02 -22.63 -15.91
CA VAL A 204 4.09 -22.53 -17.06
C VAL A 204 4.84 -22.54 -18.40
N ALA A 205 5.92 -21.76 -18.53
CA ALA A 205 6.75 -21.73 -19.73
C ALA A 205 7.38 -23.11 -20.05
N GLY A 206 7.84 -23.83 -19.01
CA GLY A 206 8.35 -25.20 -19.15
C GLY A 206 7.29 -26.23 -19.54
N ARG A 207 6.05 -26.08 -19.06
CA ARG A 207 4.94 -26.97 -19.44
C ARG A 207 4.46 -26.74 -20.87
N LEU A 208 4.45 -25.49 -21.34
CA LEU A 208 4.10 -25.14 -22.72
C LEU A 208 5.08 -25.72 -23.73
N THR A 209 6.39 -25.62 -23.46
CA THR A 209 7.43 -26.26 -24.29
C THR A 209 7.25 -27.78 -24.36
N THR A 210 6.97 -28.43 -23.23
CA THR A 210 6.73 -29.89 -23.19
C THR A 210 5.48 -30.32 -23.98
N LEU A 211 4.44 -29.48 -24.05
CA LEU A 211 3.23 -29.74 -24.85
C LEU A 211 3.45 -29.55 -26.36
N LEU A 212 4.33 -28.62 -26.73
CA LEU A 212 4.69 -28.35 -28.14
C LEU A 212 5.67 -29.41 -28.69
N ASP A 213 6.59 -29.90 -27.87
CA ASP A 213 7.55 -30.96 -28.24
C ASP A 213 6.90 -32.37 -28.29
N GLY A 214 5.67 -32.50 -27.78
CA GLY A 214 4.90 -33.74 -27.75
C GLY A 214 3.90 -33.93 -28.91
N ILE A 215 3.91 -33.04 -29.91
CA ILE A 215 3.10 -33.08 -31.13
C ILE A 215 4.02 -33.26 -32.34
#